data_AF-A0AAW1SKT1-F1
#
_entry.id   AF-A0AAW1SKT1-F1
#
_cell.length_a   1.000
_cell.length_b   1.000
_cell.length_c   1.000
_cell.angle_alpha   90.00
_cell.angle_beta   90.00
_cell.angle_gamma   90.00
#
_symmetry.space_group_name_H-M   'P 1'
#
loop_
_entity.id
_entity.type
_entity.pdbx_description
1 polymer ?
#
loop_
_entity_poly.entity_id
_entity_poly.type
_entity_poly.pdbx_seq_one_letter_code
_entity_poly.pdbx_strand_id
1 'polypeptide(L)'
;MSEAVVAKAVRRLQEAVERGSAYEGLQSAKSVYHRCRSRRQYEASYNLAQQGAQVLLTHGDITAGVELAKMLTEAYVSDNVPAGSEATQRLLSILDAAQRFASSQPPAADLSQPGPIDAACQQLAVAGIKWARGQEGGSQEAQRLHTRMGELIWSCRGWHGLAAAAEHYTRGADLTAYAAVLAACIQESGAQTEEESWHLCHFGERNHESFSIKTLLRALPLTQKLELSLRPYLACEQL
;
A
#
# COMPACT_ATOMS: atom_id res chain seq x y z
N MET A 1 -6.65 -2.68 -31.27
CA MET A 1 -7.34 -4.00 -31.17
C MET A 1 -7.18 -4.64 -29.80
N SER A 2 -5.99 -4.60 -29.18
CA SER A 2 -5.74 -5.09 -27.81
C SER A 2 -6.61 -4.42 -26.74
N GLU A 3 -6.77 -3.11 -26.81
CA GLU A 3 -7.52 -2.33 -25.81
C GLU A 3 -9.00 -2.73 -25.72
N ALA A 4 -9.67 -2.94 -26.86
CA ALA A 4 -11.06 -3.40 -26.90
C ALA A 4 -11.23 -4.81 -26.29
N VAL A 5 -10.21 -5.67 -26.41
CA VAL A 5 -10.21 -7.00 -25.77
C VAL A 5 -10.10 -6.86 -24.26
N VAL A 6 -9.19 -6.00 -23.78
CA VAL A 6 -9.03 -5.70 -22.35
C VAL A 6 -10.32 -5.12 -21.77
N ALA A 7 -10.85 -4.05 -22.37
CA ALA A 7 -12.08 -3.40 -21.91
C ALA A 7 -13.26 -4.37 -21.83
N LYS A 8 -13.42 -5.25 -22.83
CA LYS A 8 -14.48 -6.27 -22.82
C LYS A 8 -14.28 -7.31 -21.73
N ALA A 9 -13.04 -7.72 -21.46
CA ALA A 9 -12.73 -8.69 -20.41
C ALA A 9 -12.94 -8.09 -19.01
N VAL A 10 -12.47 -6.86 -18.79
CA VAL A 10 -12.67 -6.12 -17.53
C VAL A 10 -14.15 -5.88 -17.26
N ARG A 11 -14.93 -5.46 -18.27
CA ARG A 11 -16.39 -5.30 -18.11
C ARG A 11 -17.09 -6.60 -17.73
N ARG A 12 -16.70 -7.73 -18.33
CA ARG A 12 -17.25 -9.04 -17.96
C ARG A 12 -16.87 -9.47 -16.56
N LEU A 13 -15.65 -9.14 -16.11
CA LEU A 13 -15.23 -9.38 -14.74
C LEU A 13 -16.07 -8.56 -13.77
N GLN A 14 -16.26 -7.26 -14.05
CA GLN A 14 -17.13 -6.38 -13.28
C GLN A 14 -18.56 -6.96 -13.16
N GLU A 15 -19.18 -7.31 -14.29
CA GLU A 15 -20.52 -7.92 -14.32
C GLU A 15 -20.60 -9.25 -13.54
N ALA A 16 -19.50 -10.01 -13.46
CA ALA A 16 -19.45 -11.25 -12.70
C ALA A 16 -19.36 -10.97 -11.18
N VAL A 17 -18.51 -10.02 -10.78
CA VAL A 17 -18.36 -9.59 -9.39
C VAL A 17 -19.68 -9.01 -8.85
N GLU A 18 -20.35 -8.15 -9.62
CA GLU A 18 -21.65 -7.57 -9.27
C GLU A 18 -22.76 -8.61 -9.09
N ARG A 19 -22.64 -9.78 -9.75
CA ARG A 19 -23.57 -10.91 -9.60
C ARG A 19 -23.15 -11.91 -8.53
N GLY A 20 -22.06 -11.67 -7.80
CA GLY A 20 -21.52 -12.60 -6.80
C GLY A 20 -20.81 -13.81 -7.40
N SER A 21 -20.44 -13.80 -8.69
CA SER A 21 -19.68 -14.86 -9.36
C SER A 21 -18.22 -14.45 -9.64
N ALA A 22 -17.59 -13.75 -8.70
CA ALA A 22 -16.23 -13.22 -8.81
C ALA A 22 -15.19 -14.27 -9.22
N TYR A 23 -15.29 -15.50 -8.70
CA TYR A 23 -14.40 -16.61 -9.06
C TYR A 23 -14.46 -16.94 -10.56
N GLU A 24 -15.67 -17.09 -11.13
CA GLU A 24 -15.85 -17.38 -12.55
C GLU A 24 -15.34 -16.20 -13.41
N GLY A 25 -15.62 -14.98 -12.96
CA GLY A 25 -15.08 -13.76 -13.56
C GLY A 25 -13.55 -13.77 -13.62
N LEU A 26 -12.90 -14.09 -12.50
CA LEU A 26 -11.45 -14.21 -12.40
C LEU A 26 -10.90 -15.27 -13.36
N GLN A 27 -11.46 -16.47 -13.39
CA GLN A 27 -10.98 -17.54 -14.29
C GLN A 27 -11.12 -17.16 -15.78
N SER A 28 -12.19 -16.45 -16.12
CA SER A 28 -12.39 -15.88 -17.46
C SER A 28 -11.33 -14.82 -17.80
N ALA A 29 -11.05 -13.90 -16.87
CA ALA A 29 -10.01 -12.88 -17.02
C ALA A 29 -8.62 -13.51 -17.19
N LYS A 30 -8.25 -14.51 -16.37
CA LYS A 30 -6.99 -15.26 -16.50
C LYS A 30 -6.86 -15.95 -17.85
N SER A 31 -7.94 -16.54 -18.35
CA SER A 31 -7.96 -17.17 -19.67
C SER A 31 -7.69 -16.17 -20.80
N VAL A 32 -8.24 -14.96 -20.71
CA VAL A 32 -7.95 -13.87 -21.68
C VAL A 32 -6.51 -13.38 -21.51
N TYR A 33 -6.03 -13.20 -20.28
CA TYR A 33 -4.66 -12.82 -19.98
C TYR A 33 -3.64 -13.77 -20.65
N HIS A 34 -3.78 -15.08 -20.45
CA HIS A 34 -2.88 -16.07 -21.06
C HIS A 34 -2.97 -16.08 -22.59
N ARG A 35 -4.15 -15.80 -23.16
CA ARG A 35 -4.32 -15.67 -24.62
C ARG A 35 -3.61 -14.42 -25.16
N CYS A 36 -3.64 -13.30 -24.44
CA CYS A 36 -2.86 -12.11 -24.81
C CYS A 36 -1.37 -12.43 -24.76
N ARG A 37 -0.88 -13.09 -23.69
CA ARG A 37 0.52 -13.53 -23.56
C ARG A 37 0.95 -14.45 -24.70
N SER A 38 0.16 -15.47 -25.05
CA SER A 38 0.50 -16.41 -26.13
C SER A 38 0.57 -15.75 -27.51
N ARG A 39 -0.15 -14.64 -27.70
CA ARG A 39 -0.10 -13.79 -28.89
C ARG A 39 0.94 -12.66 -28.80
N ARG A 40 1.79 -12.67 -27.76
CA ARG A 40 2.80 -11.63 -27.47
C ARG A 40 2.21 -10.22 -27.35
N GLN A 41 0.96 -10.12 -26.93
CA GLN A 41 0.28 -8.86 -26.63
C GLN A 41 0.53 -8.50 -25.17
N TYR A 42 1.80 -8.27 -24.80
CA TYR A 42 2.23 -8.10 -23.41
C TYR A 42 1.55 -6.93 -22.73
N GLU A 43 1.52 -5.78 -23.39
CA GLU A 43 0.84 -4.58 -22.89
C GLU A 43 -0.64 -4.82 -22.58
N ALA A 44 -1.33 -5.57 -23.45
CA ALA A 44 -2.73 -5.94 -23.22
C ALA A 44 -2.87 -6.84 -21.98
N SER A 45 -1.94 -7.76 -21.77
CA SER A 45 -1.93 -8.65 -20.61
C SER A 45 -1.66 -7.88 -19.32
N TYR A 46 -0.76 -6.89 -19.34
CA TYR A 46 -0.48 -6.04 -18.18
C TYR A 46 -1.69 -5.20 -17.80
N ASN A 47 -2.32 -4.56 -18.79
CA ASN A 47 -3.49 -3.71 -18.56
C ASN A 47 -4.69 -4.54 -18.06
N LEU A 48 -4.87 -5.77 -18.56
CA LEU A 48 -5.91 -6.66 -18.05
C LEU A 48 -5.65 -7.07 -16.60
N ALA A 49 -4.40 -7.43 -16.24
CA ALA A 49 -4.06 -7.82 -14.88
C ALA A 49 -4.22 -6.63 -13.90
N GLN A 50 -3.76 -5.44 -14.28
CA GLN A 50 -3.92 -4.22 -13.50
C GLN A 50 -5.40 -3.86 -13.29
N GLN A 51 -6.15 -3.67 -14.38
CA GLN A 51 -7.55 -3.23 -14.31
C GLN A 51 -8.42 -4.29 -13.65
N GLY A 52 -8.17 -5.57 -13.92
CA GLY A 52 -8.88 -6.67 -13.28
C GLY A 52 -8.63 -6.74 -11.77
N ALA A 53 -7.38 -6.56 -11.34
CA ALA A 53 -7.04 -6.49 -9.92
C ALA A 53 -7.78 -5.33 -9.23
N GLN A 54 -7.82 -4.15 -9.86
CA GLN A 54 -8.53 -2.99 -9.33
C GLN A 54 -10.04 -3.24 -9.18
N VAL A 55 -10.68 -3.88 -10.16
CA VAL A 55 -12.10 -4.24 -10.09
C VAL A 55 -12.36 -5.14 -8.88
N LEU A 56 -11.58 -6.22 -8.73
CA LEU A 56 -11.74 -7.17 -7.63
C LEU A 56 -11.50 -6.51 -6.26
N LEU A 57 -10.42 -5.74 -6.12
CA LEU A 57 -10.10 -5.06 -4.86
C LEU A 57 -11.16 -4.04 -4.46
N THR A 58 -11.71 -3.29 -5.42
CA THR A 58 -12.74 -2.28 -5.15
C THR A 58 -14.05 -2.90 -4.66
N HIS A 59 -14.33 -4.16 -5.02
CA HIS A 59 -15.50 -4.91 -4.54
C HIS A 59 -15.22 -5.77 -3.32
N GLY A 60 -13.99 -5.74 -2.77
CA GLY A 60 -13.63 -6.50 -1.57
C GLY A 60 -13.18 -7.93 -1.82
N ASP A 61 -13.03 -8.36 -3.07
CA ASP A 61 -12.46 -9.66 -3.43
C ASP A 61 -10.92 -9.63 -3.33
N ILE A 62 -10.40 -9.43 -2.11
CA ILE A 62 -8.99 -9.14 -1.85
C ILE A 62 -8.06 -10.22 -2.40
N THR A 63 -8.35 -11.49 -2.10
CA THR A 63 -7.52 -12.62 -2.53
C THR A 63 -7.42 -12.70 -4.06
N ALA A 64 -8.55 -12.55 -4.75
CA ALA A 64 -8.63 -12.61 -6.20
C ALA A 64 -7.92 -11.41 -6.86
N GLY A 65 -8.08 -10.22 -6.29
CA GLY A 65 -7.40 -9.01 -6.76
C GLY A 65 -5.88 -9.11 -6.63
N VAL A 66 -5.40 -9.60 -5.49
CA VAL A 66 -3.97 -9.84 -5.25
C VAL A 66 -3.41 -10.93 -6.16
N GLU A 67 -4.20 -11.96 -6.51
CA GLU A 67 -3.78 -12.98 -7.47
C GLU A 67 -3.45 -12.37 -8.85
N LEU A 68 -4.32 -11.52 -9.39
CA LEU A 68 -4.04 -10.82 -10.66
C LEU A 68 -2.84 -9.87 -10.55
N ALA A 69 -2.69 -9.19 -9.42
CA ALA A 69 -1.56 -8.30 -9.18
C ALA A 69 -0.22 -9.05 -9.09
N LYS A 70 -0.22 -10.27 -8.51
CA LYS A 70 0.94 -11.17 -8.53
C LYS A 70 1.26 -11.62 -9.94
N MET A 71 0.25 -12.02 -10.72
CA MET A 71 0.45 -12.39 -12.14
C MET A 71 1.08 -11.25 -12.94
N LEU A 72 0.70 -9.99 -12.67
CA LEU A 72 1.33 -8.81 -13.28
C LEU A 72 2.83 -8.71 -12.92
N THR A 73 3.15 -8.86 -11.64
CA THR A 73 4.55 -8.78 -11.16
C THR A 73 5.40 -9.92 -11.70
N GLU A 74 4.86 -11.14 -11.75
CA GLU A 74 5.51 -12.30 -12.38
C GLU A 74 5.75 -12.07 -13.87
N ALA A 75 4.80 -11.42 -14.57
CA ALA A 75 4.95 -11.06 -15.97
C ALA A 75 6.13 -10.12 -16.17
N TYR A 76 6.23 -9.06 -15.35
CA TYR A 76 7.34 -8.12 -15.40
C TYR A 76 8.70 -8.78 -15.22
N VAL A 77 8.81 -9.73 -14.30
CA VAL A 77 10.03 -10.52 -14.13
C VAL A 77 10.31 -11.38 -15.38
N SER A 78 9.30 -12.10 -15.88
CA SER A 78 9.47 -13.00 -17.03
C SER A 78 9.80 -12.28 -18.35
N ASP A 79 9.30 -11.06 -18.49
CA ASP A 79 9.42 -10.26 -19.70
C ASP A 79 10.57 -9.23 -19.60
N ASN A 80 11.33 -9.25 -18.50
CA ASN A 80 12.40 -8.29 -18.18
C ASN A 80 11.96 -6.83 -18.32
N VAL A 81 10.76 -6.52 -17.80
CA VAL A 81 10.25 -5.14 -17.80
C VAL A 81 11.08 -4.31 -16.81
N PRO A 82 11.69 -3.20 -17.25
CA PRO A 82 12.45 -2.34 -16.36
C PRO A 82 11.53 -1.70 -15.33
N ALA A 83 12.08 -1.42 -14.15
CA ALA A 83 11.39 -0.69 -13.09
C ALA A 83 11.30 0.79 -13.43
N GLY A 84 10.53 1.12 -14.47
CA GLY A 84 10.20 2.47 -14.87
C GLY A 84 8.93 2.95 -14.21
N SER A 85 8.73 4.28 -14.21
CA SER A 85 7.59 4.93 -13.58
C SER A 85 6.24 4.33 -13.98
N GLU A 86 6.05 3.94 -15.24
CA GLU A 86 4.79 3.37 -15.74
C GLU A 86 4.48 1.99 -15.13
N ALA A 87 5.45 1.08 -15.10
CA ALA A 87 5.27 -0.27 -14.57
C ALA A 87 5.01 -0.22 -13.05
N THR A 88 5.78 0.61 -12.34
CA THR A 88 5.54 0.86 -10.91
C THR A 88 4.19 1.52 -10.67
N GLN A 89 3.79 2.48 -11.51
CA GLN A 89 2.50 3.15 -11.38
C GLN A 89 1.32 2.18 -11.50
N ARG A 90 1.43 1.13 -12.33
CA ARG A 90 0.42 0.06 -12.37
C ARG A 90 0.29 -0.63 -11.00
N LEU A 91 1.40 -1.03 -10.38
CA LEU A 91 1.40 -1.66 -9.05
C LEU A 91 0.86 -0.72 -7.95
N LEU A 92 1.29 0.55 -7.96
CA LEU A 92 0.79 1.57 -7.03
C LEU A 92 -0.73 1.75 -7.18
N SER A 93 -1.24 1.81 -8.41
CA SER A 93 -2.67 1.96 -8.67
C SER A 93 -3.53 0.79 -8.18
N ILE A 94 -2.94 -0.40 -8.01
CA ILE A 94 -3.59 -1.56 -7.41
C ILE A 94 -3.63 -1.41 -5.89
N LEU A 95 -2.53 -1.00 -5.26
CA LEU A 95 -2.50 -0.67 -3.82
C LEU A 95 -3.49 0.47 -3.49
N ASP A 96 -3.64 1.45 -4.37
CA ASP A 96 -4.64 2.51 -4.22
C ASP A 96 -6.08 1.97 -4.20
N ALA A 97 -6.39 1.01 -5.06
CA ALA A 97 -7.71 0.37 -5.07
C ALA A 97 -7.96 -0.38 -3.76
N ALA A 98 -6.97 -1.10 -3.25
CA ALA A 98 -7.04 -1.76 -1.95
C ALA A 98 -7.25 -0.77 -0.80
N GLN A 99 -6.52 0.36 -0.79
CA GLN A 99 -6.71 1.39 0.22
C GLN A 99 -8.11 2.02 0.16
N ARG A 100 -8.61 2.37 -1.02
CA ARG A 100 -9.96 2.95 -1.17
C ARG A 100 -11.03 2.01 -0.61
N PHE A 101 -10.88 0.71 -0.86
CA PHE A 101 -11.76 -0.29 -0.25
C PHE A 101 -11.57 -0.37 1.26
N ALA A 102 -10.34 -0.41 1.78
CA ALA A 102 -10.08 -0.43 3.22
C ALA A 102 -10.71 0.77 3.94
N SER A 103 -10.59 1.97 3.38
CA SER A 103 -11.16 3.20 3.95
C SER A 103 -12.69 3.25 3.90
N SER A 104 -13.34 2.42 3.08
CA SER A 104 -14.81 2.31 3.05
C SER A 104 -15.36 1.26 4.02
N GLN A 105 -14.49 0.42 4.60
CA GLN A 105 -14.87 -0.55 5.60
C GLN A 105 -14.95 0.08 6.99
N PRO A 106 -15.83 -0.43 7.88
CA PRO A 106 -15.76 -0.09 9.29
C PRO A 106 -14.39 -0.49 9.87
N PRO A 107 -13.91 0.20 10.92
CA PRO A 107 -12.68 -0.18 11.61
C PRO A 107 -12.72 -1.66 12.01
N ALA A 108 -11.61 -2.37 11.83
CA ALA A 108 -11.52 -3.76 12.25
C ALA A 108 -11.67 -3.87 13.78
N ALA A 109 -12.28 -4.97 14.24
CA ALA A 109 -12.49 -5.20 15.67
C ALA A 109 -11.16 -5.34 16.45
N ASP A 110 -10.12 -5.85 15.81
CA ASP A 110 -8.76 -5.95 16.34
C ASP A 110 -7.78 -5.32 15.36
N LEU A 111 -7.23 -4.17 15.76
CA LEU A 111 -6.24 -3.42 14.97
C LEU A 111 -4.79 -3.83 15.31
N SER A 112 -4.59 -4.69 16.32
CA SER A 112 -3.26 -5.14 16.74
C SER A 112 -2.63 -6.13 15.76
N GLN A 113 -3.47 -6.81 14.97
CA GLN A 113 -3.04 -7.80 13.98
C GLN A 113 -3.27 -7.29 12.55
N PRO A 114 -2.48 -7.75 11.56
CA PRO A 114 -2.76 -7.50 10.15
C PRO A 114 -4.16 -7.99 9.78
N GLY A 115 -4.93 -7.12 9.13
CA GLY A 115 -6.21 -7.45 8.55
C GLY A 115 -6.06 -8.15 7.20
N PRO A 116 -7.18 -8.57 6.58
CA PRO A 116 -7.13 -9.27 5.29
C PRO A 116 -6.53 -8.39 4.18
N ILE A 117 -6.73 -7.08 4.22
CA ILE A 117 -6.31 -6.16 3.16
C ILE A 117 -4.79 -5.92 3.21
N ASP A 118 -4.26 -5.46 4.34
CA ASP A 118 -2.84 -5.15 4.46
C ASP A 118 -1.97 -6.41 4.47
N ALA A 119 -2.44 -7.53 5.05
CA ALA A 119 -1.72 -8.81 4.94
C ALA A 119 -1.59 -9.30 3.48
N ALA A 120 -2.65 -9.21 2.69
CA ALA A 120 -2.62 -9.65 1.30
C ALA A 120 -1.81 -8.68 0.41
N CYS A 121 -1.95 -7.37 0.63
CA CYS A 121 -1.19 -6.36 -0.09
C CYS A 121 0.30 -6.36 0.27
N GLN A 122 0.68 -6.79 1.49
CA GLN A 122 2.09 -6.97 1.86
C GLN A 122 2.79 -7.94 0.91
N GLN A 123 2.12 -9.03 0.52
CA GLN A 123 2.70 -10.02 -0.38
C GLN A 123 2.93 -9.42 -1.78
N LEU A 124 2.01 -8.60 -2.26
CA LEU A 124 2.15 -7.85 -3.51
C LEU A 124 3.30 -6.85 -3.42
N ALA A 125 3.35 -6.04 -2.35
CA ALA A 125 4.39 -5.04 -2.13
C ALA A 125 5.77 -5.69 -2.08
N VAL A 126 5.94 -6.78 -1.34
CA VAL A 126 7.22 -7.54 -1.27
C VAL A 126 7.65 -8.03 -2.65
N ALA A 127 6.73 -8.61 -3.43
CA ALA A 127 7.03 -9.07 -4.79
C ALA A 127 7.42 -7.90 -5.71
N GLY A 128 6.68 -6.80 -5.67
CA GLY A 128 6.94 -5.59 -6.46
C GLY A 128 8.27 -4.92 -6.08
N ILE A 129 8.56 -4.79 -4.78
CA ILE A 129 9.83 -4.23 -4.26
C ILE A 129 11.01 -5.10 -4.70
N LYS A 130 10.88 -6.43 -4.61
CA LYS A 130 11.91 -7.36 -5.05
C LYS A 130 12.16 -7.25 -6.56
N TRP A 131 11.09 -7.19 -7.35
CA TRP A 131 11.19 -6.97 -8.80
C TRP A 131 11.91 -5.64 -9.08
N ALA A 132 11.46 -4.53 -8.49
CA ALA A 132 12.01 -3.21 -8.74
C ALA A 132 13.51 -3.13 -8.39
N ARG A 133 13.93 -3.64 -7.22
CA ARG A 133 15.34 -3.68 -6.82
C ARG A 133 16.22 -4.53 -7.73
N GLY A 134 15.65 -5.50 -8.43
CA GLY A 134 16.36 -6.35 -9.38
C GLY A 134 16.64 -5.65 -10.72
N GLN A 135 16.08 -4.46 -10.96
CA GLN A 135 16.26 -3.70 -12.20
C GLN A 135 17.27 -2.57 -12.00
N GLU A 136 18.00 -2.22 -13.06
CA GLU A 136 18.87 -1.05 -13.07
C GLU A 136 18.06 0.23 -12.81
N GLY A 137 18.51 1.06 -11.87
CA GLY A 137 17.81 2.29 -11.48
C GLY A 137 16.51 2.08 -10.68
N GLY A 138 16.09 0.84 -10.40
CA GLY A 138 14.81 0.56 -9.75
C GLY A 138 14.73 0.83 -8.24
N SER A 139 15.78 1.43 -7.65
CA SER A 139 15.81 1.80 -6.23
C SER A 139 14.72 2.83 -5.89
N GLN A 140 14.56 3.87 -6.72
CA GLN A 140 13.53 4.90 -6.51
C GLN A 140 12.12 4.31 -6.60
N GLU A 141 11.89 3.41 -7.54
CA GLU A 141 10.60 2.74 -7.70
C GLU A 141 10.28 1.79 -6.54
N ALA A 142 11.29 1.09 -6.02
CA ALA A 142 11.15 0.29 -4.80
C ALA A 142 10.81 1.18 -3.59
N GLN A 143 11.40 2.37 -3.47
CA GLN A 143 11.08 3.34 -2.42
C GLN A 143 9.64 3.84 -2.52
N ARG A 144 9.12 4.08 -3.74
CA ARG A 144 7.70 4.45 -3.93
C ARG A 144 6.75 3.35 -3.46
N LEU A 145 7.05 2.09 -3.78
CA LEU A 145 6.28 0.94 -3.29
C LEU A 145 6.34 0.80 -1.77
N HIS A 146 7.50 1.07 -1.16
CA HIS A 146 7.65 1.13 0.29
C HIS A 146 6.76 2.21 0.90
N THR A 147 6.87 3.47 0.46
CA THR A 147 6.00 4.57 0.95
C THR A 147 4.54 4.18 0.87
N ARG A 148 4.11 3.63 -0.27
CA ARG A 148 2.69 3.31 -0.47
C ARG A 148 2.18 2.20 0.43
N MET A 149 3.01 1.18 0.69
CA MET A 149 2.66 0.13 1.64
C MET A 149 2.59 0.67 3.09
N GLY A 150 3.49 1.58 3.47
CA GLY A 150 3.44 2.26 4.78
C GLY A 150 2.13 3.04 4.97
N GLU A 151 1.70 3.77 3.94
CA GLU A 151 0.42 4.49 3.92
C GLU A 151 -0.79 3.55 4.02
N LEU A 152 -0.75 2.42 3.29
CA LEU A 152 -1.82 1.42 3.35
C LEU A 152 -1.93 0.83 4.76
N ILE A 153 -0.83 0.38 5.37
CA ILE A 153 -0.82 -0.18 6.73
C ILE A 153 -1.38 0.84 7.72
N TRP A 154 -0.91 2.09 7.65
CA TRP A 154 -1.39 3.17 8.50
C TRP A 154 -2.89 3.39 8.32
N SER A 155 -3.40 3.41 7.09
CA SER A 155 -4.83 3.58 6.82
C SER A 155 -5.70 2.43 7.35
N CYS A 156 -5.14 1.22 7.45
CA CYS A 156 -5.87 0.05 7.95
C CYS A 156 -5.89 -0.02 9.48
N ARG A 157 -4.82 0.41 10.15
CA ARG A 157 -4.60 0.11 11.58
C ARG A 157 -4.28 1.32 12.46
N GLY A 158 -4.07 2.50 11.87
CA GLY A 158 -3.63 3.71 12.58
C GLY A 158 -2.37 3.44 13.39
N TRP A 159 -2.33 3.98 14.61
CA TRP A 159 -1.19 3.83 15.52
C TRP A 159 -0.85 2.38 15.87
N HIS A 160 -1.81 1.45 15.89
CA HIS A 160 -1.55 0.03 16.15
C HIS A 160 -0.68 -0.61 15.04
N GLY A 161 -0.73 -0.06 13.82
CA GLY A 161 0.09 -0.49 12.69
C GLY A 161 1.43 0.24 12.58
N LEU A 162 1.75 1.17 13.49
CA LEU A 162 2.89 2.09 13.34
C LEU A 162 4.21 1.36 13.12
N ALA A 163 4.52 0.33 13.92
CA ALA A 163 5.79 -0.39 13.80
C ALA A 163 5.97 -1.01 12.40
N ALA A 164 4.91 -1.66 11.88
CA ALA A 164 4.93 -2.23 10.54
C ALA A 164 4.97 -1.15 9.44
N ALA A 165 4.23 -0.05 9.62
CA ALA A 165 4.27 1.08 8.68
C ALA A 165 5.65 1.76 8.66
N ALA A 166 6.31 1.90 9.81
CA ALA A 166 7.62 2.51 9.97
C ALA A 166 8.71 1.74 9.22
N GLU A 167 8.66 0.41 9.21
CA GLU A 167 9.55 -0.43 8.41
C GLU A 167 9.51 -0.04 6.92
N HIS A 168 8.33 0.31 6.43
CA HIS A 168 8.12 0.74 5.06
C HIS A 168 8.51 2.20 4.86
N TYR A 169 8.07 3.11 5.72
CA TYR A 169 8.37 4.54 5.60
C TYR A 169 9.87 4.86 5.64
N THR A 170 10.63 4.21 6.53
CA THR A 170 12.09 4.39 6.63
C THR A 170 12.84 4.00 5.36
N ARG A 171 12.25 3.12 4.55
CA ARG A 171 12.76 2.68 3.24
C ARG A 171 12.02 3.33 2.07
N GLY A 172 11.11 4.26 2.37
CA GLY A 172 10.26 4.95 1.43
C GLY A 172 10.94 6.16 0.78
N ALA A 173 10.25 6.76 -0.19
CA ALA A 173 10.69 7.98 -0.86
C ALA A 173 10.21 9.27 -0.14
N ASP A 174 9.17 9.16 0.68
CA ASP A 174 8.52 10.31 1.33
C ASP A 174 8.65 10.26 2.86
N LEU A 175 9.69 10.93 3.37
CA LEU A 175 9.90 11.10 4.81
C LEU A 175 8.94 12.14 5.42
N THR A 176 8.31 13.00 4.61
CA THR A 176 7.33 13.98 5.09
C THR A 176 6.03 13.26 5.46
N ALA A 177 5.60 12.30 4.64
CA ALA A 177 4.49 11.40 4.98
C ALA A 177 4.76 10.64 6.28
N TYR A 178 5.98 10.15 6.49
CA TYR A 178 6.33 9.46 7.73
C TYR A 178 6.27 10.38 8.95
N ALA A 179 6.83 11.59 8.82
CA ALA A 179 6.76 12.62 9.84
C ALA A 179 5.30 12.95 10.24
N ALA A 180 4.40 13.06 9.26
CA ALA A 180 2.98 13.29 9.51
C ALA A 180 2.32 12.13 10.27
N VAL A 181 2.66 10.89 9.92
CA VAL A 181 2.20 9.69 10.64
C VAL A 181 2.67 9.67 12.10
N LEU A 182 3.93 10.01 12.35
CA LEU A 182 4.45 10.09 13.72
C LEU A 182 3.74 11.18 14.54
N ALA A 183 3.50 12.34 13.93
CA ALA A 183 2.74 13.42 14.58
C ALA A 183 1.29 13.01 14.89
N ALA A 184 0.62 12.31 13.97
CA ALA A 184 -0.73 11.78 14.18
C ALA A 184 -0.76 10.72 15.30
N CYS A 185 0.23 9.82 15.34
CA CYS A 185 0.35 8.82 16.40
C CYS A 185 0.46 9.46 17.80
N ILE A 186 1.29 10.49 17.95
CA ILE A 186 1.43 11.21 19.23
C ILE A 186 0.07 11.78 19.66
N GLN A 187 -0.68 12.38 18.73
CA GLN A 187 -2.00 12.96 19.00
C GLN A 187 -3.04 11.90 19.40
N GLU A 188 -3.08 10.77 18.70
CA GLU A 188 -4.07 9.71 18.95
C GLU A 188 -3.78 8.89 20.21
N SER A 189 -2.50 8.75 20.58
CA SER A 189 -2.11 7.96 21.74
C SER A 189 -2.46 8.58 23.09
N GLY A 190 -2.73 9.89 23.12
CA GLY A 190 -2.96 10.63 24.36
C GLY A 190 -1.74 10.76 25.26
N ALA A 191 -0.53 10.43 24.77
CA ALA A 191 0.71 10.57 25.51
C ALA A 191 0.94 12.04 25.91
N GLN A 192 1.12 12.29 27.20
CA GLN A 192 1.31 13.64 27.74
C GLN A 192 2.78 14.00 27.87
N THR A 193 3.66 13.00 27.87
CA THR A 193 5.10 13.16 27.96
C THR A 193 5.83 12.55 26.76
N GLU A 194 7.05 13.04 26.53
CA GLU A 194 7.92 12.49 25.50
C GLU A 194 8.22 11.01 25.81
N GLU A 195 8.48 10.66 27.07
CA GLU A 195 8.76 9.28 27.51
C GLU A 195 7.59 8.31 27.28
N GLU A 196 6.35 8.75 27.52
CA GLU A 196 5.15 7.95 27.17
C GLU A 196 5.05 7.74 25.65
N SER A 197 5.33 8.78 24.86
CA SER A 197 5.37 8.70 23.39
C SER A 197 6.45 7.72 22.91
N TRP A 198 7.60 7.68 23.58
CA TRP A 198 8.70 6.76 23.31
C TRP A 198 8.34 5.30 23.61
N HIS A 199 7.68 5.03 24.74
CA HIS A 199 7.25 3.68 25.10
C HIS A 199 6.22 3.11 24.13
N LEU A 200 5.34 3.96 23.58
CA LEU A 200 4.35 3.57 22.57
C LEU A 200 4.99 3.23 21.23
N CYS A 201 6.03 3.97 20.82
CA CYS A 201 6.74 3.70 19.56
C CYS A 201 7.68 2.48 19.63
N HIS A 202 8.11 2.07 20.82
CA HIS A 202 9.05 0.96 21.02
C HIS A 202 8.43 -0.35 21.53
N PHE A 203 7.11 -0.43 21.76
CA PHE A 203 6.48 -1.65 22.26
C PHE A 203 6.45 -2.83 21.26
N GLY A 204 6.95 -2.65 20.03
CA GLY A 204 7.02 -3.70 18.99
C GLY A 204 8.42 -4.26 18.70
N GLU A 205 9.50 -3.65 19.19
CA GLU A 205 10.87 -4.00 18.78
C GLU A 205 11.56 -4.95 19.77
N ARG A 206 11.26 -6.25 19.67
CA ARG A 206 12.24 -7.28 20.02
C ARG A 206 13.00 -7.67 18.76
N ASN A 207 13.95 -6.83 18.33
CA ASN A 207 15.22 -7.19 17.67
C ASN A 207 15.71 -6.11 16.70
N HIS A 208 16.92 -5.64 17.00
CA HIS A 208 17.94 -5.01 16.14
C HIS A 208 17.71 -3.62 15.51
N GLU A 209 18.63 -2.73 15.90
CA GLU A 209 18.95 -1.39 15.39
C GLU A 209 18.00 -0.25 15.76
N SER A 210 18.31 0.37 16.91
CA SER A 210 17.65 1.57 17.44
C SER A 210 17.73 2.75 16.47
N PHE A 211 16.71 2.91 15.63
CA PHE A 211 16.51 4.13 14.86
C PHE A 211 15.97 5.23 15.78
N SER A 212 16.79 6.21 16.15
CA SER A 212 16.39 7.23 17.13
C SER A 212 15.39 8.22 16.51
N ILE A 213 14.12 8.14 16.92
CA ILE A 213 13.06 9.12 16.60
C ILE A 213 13.46 10.56 17.01
N LYS A 214 14.45 10.76 17.91
CA LYS A 214 15.03 12.08 18.24
C LYS A 214 15.60 12.76 16.99
N THR A 215 16.16 11.98 16.08
CA THR A 215 16.71 12.46 14.81
C THR A 215 15.60 12.89 13.86
N LEU A 216 14.48 12.17 13.82
CA LEU A 216 13.30 12.51 13.01
C LEU A 216 12.53 13.71 13.55
N LEU A 217 12.27 13.77 14.86
CA LEU A 217 11.63 14.92 15.49
C LEU A 217 12.48 16.19 15.31
N ARG A 218 13.81 16.08 15.32
CA ARG A 218 14.72 17.18 14.97
C ARG A 218 14.66 17.58 13.50
N ALA A 219 14.29 16.68 12.59
CA ALA A 219 14.15 16.96 11.16
C ALA A 219 12.81 17.63 10.78
N LEU A 220 11.81 17.63 11.68
CA LEU A 220 10.54 18.32 11.43
C LEU A 220 10.75 19.83 11.24
N PRO A 221 10.00 20.47 10.31
CA PRO A 221 9.97 21.92 10.18
C PRO A 221 9.62 22.59 11.53
N LEU A 222 10.25 23.72 11.83
CA LEU A 222 10.03 24.49 13.06
C LEU A 222 8.54 24.84 13.28
N THR A 223 7.78 25.03 12.20
CA THR A 223 6.34 25.30 12.24
C THR A 223 5.53 24.12 12.81
N GLN A 224 5.83 22.88 12.41
CA GLN A 224 5.18 21.68 12.97
C GLN A 224 5.63 21.40 14.41
N LYS A 225 6.89 21.69 14.75
CA LYS A 225 7.37 21.62 16.13
C LYS A 225 6.64 22.61 17.04
N LEU A 226 6.42 23.84 16.56
CA LEU A 226 5.73 24.90 17.28
C LEU A 226 4.24 24.58 17.47
N GLU A 227 3.55 24.05 16.44
CA GLU A 227 2.15 23.63 16.57
C GLU A 227 1.97 22.48 17.57
N LEU A 228 2.88 21.51 17.57
CA LEU A 228 2.88 20.41 18.55
C LEU A 228 3.20 20.91 19.98
N SER A 229 4.09 21.90 20.11
CA SER A 229 4.49 22.46 21.42
C SER A 229 3.49 23.46 22.02
N LEU A 230 2.67 24.13 21.21
CA LEU A 230 1.76 25.20 21.65
C LEU A 230 0.31 24.73 21.89
N ARG A 231 -0.06 23.53 21.40
CA ARG A 231 -1.41 22.96 21.60
C ARG A 231 -1.86 22.78 23.06
N PRO A 232 -1.00 22.43 24.04
CA PRO A 232 -1.42 22.38 25.44
C PRO A 232 -1.86 23.75 25.98
N TYR A 233 -1.36 24.84 25.40
CA TYR A 233 -1.66 26.19 25.84
C TYR A 233 -2.89 26.78 25.14
N LEU A 234 -3.15 26.40 23.89
CA LEU A 234 -4.33 26.86 23.13
C LEU A 234 -5.63 26.17 23.56
N ALA A 235 -5.57 24.97 24.14
CA ALA A 235 -6.74 24.28 24.70
C ALA A 235 -7.24 24.88 26.03
N CYS A 236 -6.45 25.73 26.68
CA CYS A 236 -6.82 26.38 27.94
C CYS A 236 -7.58 27.71 27.78
N GLU A 237 -7.69 28.27 26.56
CA GLU A 237 -8.37 29.55 26.32
C GLU A 237 -9.84 29.41 25.83
N GLN A 238 -10.42 28.20 25.85
CA GLN A 238 -11.82 27.95 25.46
C GLN A 238 -12.73 27.42 26.59
N LEU A 239 -12.33 27.60 27.86
CA LEU A 239 -13.18 27.39 29.04
C LEU A 239 -13.21 28.68 29.89
#